data_AF-A0A011U0W6-F1
#
_entry.id   AF-A0A011U0W6-F1
#
_cell.length_a   1.000
_cell.length_b   1.000
_cell.length_c   1.000
_cell.angle_alpha   90.00
_cell.angle_beta   90.00
_cell.angle_gamma   90.00
#
_symmetry.space_group_name_H-M   'P 1'
#
loop_
_entity.id
_entity.type
_entity.pdbx_description
1 polymer ?
#
loop_
_entity_poly.entity_id
_entity_poly.type
_entity_poly.pdbx_seq_one_letter_code
_entity_poly.pdbx_strand_id
1 'polypeptide(L)'
;MERPSSTPGERPVRQRTADVPSFVNSYHEEHATALISQGIEDARRQGLGLSASTARIIAAALHKGHGTHMEHFAATGDLNPDGVLSELDQIRSLGLEHVPWVVALWDFLERIEGADPDLIETEHVEPAPMVFAQADDPDIGPRPGGAWLHTDVPAAELREQMEQLLTEHAPYSDRIVVTASVGFHGIDIPEDASAADVITYADGIRRYGEAYAVFARLVGYPVGPAAFSLRYENTYDTITEFMADHTEGLTAAVEAAGKVATQAREDTVDEHEERLRREWLVLDGHQGRVHVFTRKFGLPEREDDL
;
A
#
# COMPACT_ATOMS: atom_id res chain seq x y z
N MET A 1 -59.83 -23.97 -42.80
CA MET A 1 -58.42 -23.60 -43.05
C MET A 1 -57.95 -22.82 -41.84
N GLU A 2 -57.46 -23.54 -40.83
CA GLU A 2 -56.93 -22.97 -39.59
C GLU A 2 -55.41 -23.08 -39.64
N ARG A 3 -54.71 -21.98 -39.33
CA ARG A 3 -53.25 -21.93 -39.24
C ARG A 3 -52.83 -22.32 -37.82
N PRO A 4 -51.81 -23.17 -37.62
CA PRO A 4 -51.32 -23.48 -36.28
C PRO A 4 -50.43 -22.34 -35.76
N SER A 5 -50.64 -22.03 -34.48
CA SER A 5 -49.88 -21.08 -33.67
C SER A 5 -48.55 -21.71 -33.26
N SER A 6 -47.44 -21.10 -33.67
CA SER A 6 -46.08 -21.49 -33.27
C SER A 6 -45.68 -20.75 -32.00
N THR A 7 -45.57 -21.46 -30.89
CA THR A 7 -44.99 -20.97 -29.64
C THR A 7 -43.46 -20.89 -29.78
N PRO A 8 -42.77 -19.80 -29.35
CA PRO A 8 -41.31 -19.73 -29.42
C PRO A 8 -40.70 -20.59 -28.31
N GLY A 9 -39.84 -21.54 -28.69
CA GLY A 9 -39.09 -22.36 -27.74
C GLY A 9 -37.98 -21.58 -27.05
N GLU A 10 -37.99 -21.62 -25.72
CA GLU A 10 -36.86 -21.22 -24.87
C GLU A 10 -35.61 -22.01 -25.25
N ARG A 11 -34.53 -21.29 -25.58
CA ARG A 11 -33.21 -21.89 -25.77
C ARG A 11 -32.60 -22.14 -24.40
N PRO A 12 -32.09 -23.35 -24.11
CA PRO A 12 -31.38 -23.61 -22.87
C PRO A 12 -30.08 -22.80 -22.85
N VAL A 13 -29.93 -21.97 -21.82
CA VAL A 13 -28.69 -21.27 -21.48
C VAL A 13 -27.67 -22.34 -21.11
N ARG A 14 -26.75 -22.65 -22.03
CA ARG A 14 -25.57 -23.47 -21.73
C ARG A 14 -24.64 -22.64 -20.84
N GLN A 15 -24.64 -22.92 -19.55
CA GLN A 15 -23.55 -22.53 -18.66
C GLN A 15 -22.28 -23.25 -19.16
N ARG A 16 -21.40 -22.51 -19.85
CA ARG A 16 -20.02 -22.94 -20.09
C ARG A 16 -19.25 -22.64 -18.81
N THR A 17 -19.03 -23.65 -17.98
CA THR A 17 -17.87 -23.64 -17.08
C THR A 17 -16.64 -23.68 -17.97
N ALA A 18 -15.95 -22.55 -18.08
CA ALA A 18 -14.67 -22.49 -18.76
C ALA A 18 -13.64 -23.17 -17.85
N ASP A 19 -13.29 -24.42 -18.16
CA ASP A 19 -12.07 -25.03 -17.64
C ASP A 19 -10.88 -24.26 -18.22
N VAL A 20 -10.27 -23.41 -17.39
CA VAL A 20 -9.03 -22.71 -17.71
C VAL A 20 -7.86 -23.69 -17.52
N PRO A 21 -6.97 -23.87 -18.51
CA PRO A 21 -5.82 -24.79 -18.38
C PRO A 21 -4.85 -24.37 -17.27
N SER A 22 -4.58 -25.28 -16.33
CA SER A 22 -3.90 -25.07 -15.05
C SER A 22 -2.37 -24.92 -15.09
N PHE A 23 -1.78 -24.51 -16.22
CA PHE A 23 -0.32 -24.45 -16.37
C PHE A 23 0.30 -23.10 -16.00
N VAL A 24 -0.50 -22.03 -15.90
CA VAL A 24 0.01 -20.67 -15.59
C VAL A 24 -0.03 -20.37 -14.08
N ASN A 25 -0.81 -21.11 -13.31
CA ASN A 25 -0.83 -20.99 -11.84
C ASN A 25 0.47 -21.48 -11.19
N SER A 26 1.14 -22.46 -11.79
CA SER A 26 2.24 -23.16 -11.11
C SER A 26 3.47 -22.28 -10.89
N TYR A 27 3.82 -21.37 -11.81
CA TYR A 27 5.01 -20.53 -11.66
C TYR A 27 4.84 -19.43 -10.60
N HIS A 28 3.66 -18.83 -10.49
CA HIS A 28 3.36 -17.84 -9.44
C HIS A 28 3.25 -18.49 -8.07
N GLU A 29 2.60 -19.66 -8.03
CA GLU A 29 2.60 -20.49 -6.84
C GLU A 29 4.03 -20.86 -6.44
N GLU A 30 4.91 -21.23 -7.39
CA GLU A 30 6.32 -21.55 -7.12
C GLU A 30 7.11 -20.34 -6.59
N HIS A 31 6.96 -19.15 -7.19
CA HIS A 31 7.69 -17.96 -6.74
C HIS A 31 7.18 -17.43 -5.40
N ALA A 32 5.86 -17.32 -5.20
CA ALA A 32 5.29 -16.96 -3.91
C ALA A 32 5.68 -17.99 -2.85
N THR A 33 5.62 -19.29 -3.18
CA THR A 33 6.10 -20.37 -2.29
C THR A 33 7.57 -20.21 -1.95
N ALA A 34 8.43 -19.83 -2.90
CA ALA A 34 9.85 -19.60 -2.65
C ALA A 34 10.08 -18.43 -1.68
N LEU A 35 9.41 -17.29 -1.89
CA LEU A 35 9.49 -16.12 -1.00
C LEU A 35 8.95 -16.43 0.40
N ILE A 36 7.81 -17.11 0.48
CA ILE A 36 7.20 -17.54 1.75
C ILE A 36 8.14 -18.50 2.48
N SER A 37 8.69 -19.50 1.77
CA SER A 37 9.62 -20.47 2.34
C SER A 37 10.90 -19.81 2.84
N GLN A 38 11.44 -18.86 2.08
CA GLN A 38 12.61 -18.08 2.48
C GLN A 38 12.33 -17.25 3.73
N GLY A 39 11.22 -16.49 3.76
CA GLY A 39 10.86 -15.67 4.92
C GLY A 39 10.63 -16.48 6.20
N ILE A 40 10.01 -17.66 6.08
CA ILE A 40 9.83 -18.60 7.21
C ILE A 40 11.17 -19.16 7.68
N GLU A 41 12.07 -19.54 6.77
CA GLU A 41 13.39 -20.07 7.11
C GLU A 41 14.29 -18.99 7.75
N ASP A 42 14.20 -17.75 7.27
CA ASP A 42 14.94 -16.63 7.84
C ASP A 42 14.44 -16.30 9.25
N ALA A 43 13.13 -16.27 9.48
CA ALA A 43 12.54 -16.13 10.81
C ALA A 43 13.04 -17.22 11.77
N ARG A 44 13.02 -18.48 11.32
CA ARG A 44 13.52 -19.63 12.08
C ARG A 44 15.01 -19.51 12.40
N ARG A 45 15.85 -19.14 11.43
CA ARG A 45 17.30 -19.00 11.61
C ARG A 45 17.65 -17.91 12.62
N GLN A 46 16.88 -16.84 12.65
CA GLN A 46 17.07 -15.71 13.56
C GLN A 46 16.43 -15.93 14.93
N GLY A 47 15.61 -16.97 15.10
CA GLY A 47 14.81 -17.18 16.30
C GLY A 47 13.75 -16.09 16.51
N LEU A 48 13.32 -15.45 15.42
CA LEU A 48 12.31 -14.41 15.41
C LEU A 48 10.98 -14.98 14.88
N GLY A 49 9.87 -14.33 15.26
CA GLY A 49 8.59 -14.60 14.62
C GLY A 49 8.60 -14.18 13.15
N LEU A 50 7.56 -14.58 12.41
CA LEU A 50 7.36 -14.15 11.03
C LEU A 50 7.40 -12.61 10.92
N SER A 51 8.03 -12.08 9.87
CA SER A 51 8.01 -10.64 9.61
C SER A 51 6.65 -10.21 9.05
N ALA A 52 6.27 -8.95 9.25
CA ALA A 52 5.05 -8.39 8.67
C ALA A 52 5.02 -8.50 7.14
N SER A 53 6.16 -8.27 6.48
CA SER A 53 6.28 -8.41 5.03
C SER A 53 6.01 -9.84 4.56
N THR A 54 6.55 -10.85 5.26
CA THR A 54 6.28 -12.26 4.92
C THR A 54 4.83 -12.63 5.21
N ALA A 55 4.26 -12.11 6.30
CA ALA A 55 2.85 -12.29 6.64
C ALA A 55 1.92 -11.71 5.55
N ARG A 56 2.26 -10.54 5.00
CA ARG A 56 1.52 -9.93 3.89
C ARG A 56 1.61 -10.75 2.60
N ILE A 57 2.78 -11.29 2.27
CA ILE A 57 2.93 -12.18 1.10
C ILE A 57 2.08 -13.45 1.29
N ILE A 58 2.06 -14.01 2.50
CA ILE A 58 1.20 -15.15 2.83
C ILE A 58 -0.28 -14.78 2.69
N ALA A 59 -0.70 -13.62 3.22
CA ALA A 59 -2.07 -13.13 3.08
C ALA A 59 -2.46 -12.92 1.60
N ALA A 60 -1.56 -12.35 0.79
CA ALA A 60 -1.73 -12.17 -0.65
C ALA A 60 -1.88 -13.49 -1.39
N ALA A 61 -1.29 -14.57 -0.88
CA ALA A 61 -1.42 -15.90 -1.48
C ALA A 61 -2.62 -16.71 -0.94
N LEU A 62 -3.23 -16.31 0.19
CA LEU A 62 -4.34 -17.02 0.82
C LEU A 62 -5.71 -16.39 0.63
N HIS A 63 -5.80 -15.09 0.32
CA HIS A 63 -7.07 -14.39 0.27
C HIS A 63 -8.01 -14.95 -0.81
N LYS A 64 -9.33 -14.92 -0.54
CA LYS A 64 -10.36 -15.50 -1.42
C LYS A 64 -10.92 -14.51 -2.45
N GLY A 65 -10.14 -13.48 -2.78
CA GLY A 65 -10.55 -12.37 -3.66
C GLY A 65 -10.89 -11.09 -2.90
N HIS A 66 -11.67 -10.23 -3.57
CA HIS A 66 -11.89 -8.84 -3.17
C HIS A 66 -12.74 -8.67 -1.90
N GLY A 67 -12.39 -7.66 -1.09
CA GLY A 67 -13.06 -7.25 0.14
C GLY A 67 -12.71 -8.09 1.37
N THR A 68 -11.69 -8.95 1.29
CA THR A 68 -11.25 -9.77 2.42
C THR A 68 -10.25 -9.00 3.28
N HIS A 69 -10.20 -9.31 4.58
CA HIS A 69 -9.22 -8.75 5.51
C HIS A 69 -7.80 -9.14 5.13
N MET A 70 -7.58 -10.36 4.61
CA MET A 70 -6.28 -10.78 4.09
C MET A 70 -5.86 -9.98 2.86
N GLU A 71 -6.77 -9.70 1.92
CA GLU A 71 -6.46 -8.84 0.78
C GLU A 71 -6.11 -7.44 1.25
N HIS A 72 -6.91 -6.86 2.15
CA HIS A 72 -6.65 -5.54 2.70
C HIS A 72 -5.28 -5.49 3.37
N PHE A 73 -4.99 -6.44 4.27
CA PHE A 73 -3.70 -6.54 4.92
C PHE A 73 -2.53 -6.72 3.92
N ALA A 74 -2.72 -7.56 2.90
CA ALA A 74 -1.73 -7.75 1.85
C ALA A 74 -1.44 -6.44 1.09
N ALA A 75 -2.47 -5.70 0.71
CA ALA A 75 -2.38 -4.48 -0.09
C ALA A 75 -1.91 -3.27 0.73
N THR A 76 -2.52 -2.99 1.88
CA THR A 76 -2.27 -1.76 2.65
C THR A 76 -1.22 -1.97 3.74
N GLY A 77 -1.13 -3.17 4.30
CA GLY A 77 -0.38 -3.44 5.53
C GLY A 77 -1.18 -3.19 6.80
N ASP A 78 -2.37 -2.60 6.70
CA ASP A 78 -3.26 -2.40 7.83
C ASP A 78 -3.86 -3.74 8.24
N LEU A 79 -3.51 -4.17 9.45
CA LEU A 79 -3.92 -5.46 9.98
C LEU A 79 -5.18 -5.32 10.83
N ASN A 80 -6.22 -6.09 10.49
CA ASN A 80 -7.33 -6.41 11.39
C ASN A 80 -7.17 -7.87 11.85
N PRO A 81 -6.56 -8.12 13.02
CA PRO A 81 -6.22 -9.48 13.47
C PRO A 81 -7.44 -10.39 13.53
N ASP A 82 -8.53 -9.93 14.15
CA ASP A 82 -9.79 -10.68 14.28
C ASP A 82 -10.38 -11.08 12.92
N GLY A 83 -10.37 -10.13 11.97
CA GLY A 83 -10.85 -10.34 10.62
C GLY A 83 -10.01 -11.38 9.86
N VAL A 84 -8.68 -11.27 9.94
CA VAL A 84 -7.77 -12.21 9.28
C VAL A 84 -7.82 -13.60 9.94
N LEU A 85 -7.91 -13.68 11.27
CA LEU A 85 -8.06 -14.95 12.00
C LEU A 85 -9.37 -15.66 11.63
N SER A 86 -10.47 -14.93 11.54
CA SER A 86 -11.77 -15.46 11.07
C SER A 86 -11.68 -16.03 9.65
N GLU A 87 -10.93 -15.38 8.75
CA GLU A 87 -10.68 -15.88 7.40
C GLU A 87 -9.78 -17.13 7.40
N LEU A 88 -8.74 -17.18 8.25
CA LEU A 88 -7.90 -18.35 8.42
C LEU A 88 -8.69 -19.54 8.98
N ASP A 89 -9.64 -19.34 9.89
CA ASP A 89 -10.48 -20.41 10.42
C ASP A 89 -11.28 -21.10 9.32
N GLN A 90 -11.75 -20.32 8.33
CA GLN A 90 -12.38 -20.91 7.16
C GLN A 90 -11.41 -21.73 6.33
N ILE A 91 -10.15 -21.32 6.21
CA ILE A 91 -9.09 -22.08 5.50
C ILE A 91 -8.75 -23.37 6.27
N ARG A 92 -8.67 -23.31 7.60
CA ARG A 92 -8.48 -24.50 8.46
C ARG A 92 -9.62 -25.50 8.31
N SER A 93 -10.86 -25.03 8.16
CA SER A 93 -12.00 -25.92 7.90
C SER A 93 -11.87 -26.74 6.60
N LEU A 94 -10.97 -26.34 5.69
CA LEU A 94 -10.64 -27.06 4.46
C LEU A 94 -9.50 -28.10 4.64
N GLY A 95 -8.99 -28.31 5.86
CA GLY A 95 -7.92 -29.29 6.12
C GLY A 95 -6.51 -28.75 5.90
N LEU A 96 -6.34 -27.42 5.88
CA LEU A 96 -5.06 -26.75 5.62
C LEU A 96 -4.35 -26.29 6.91
N GLU A 97 -4.80 -26.74 8.09
CA GLU A 97 -4.26 -26.34 9.40
C GLU A 97 -2.81 -26.76 9.66
N HIS A 98 -2.27 -27.69 8.87
CA HIS A 98 -0.89 -28.17 8.99
C HIS A 98 0.06 -27.57 7.95
N VAL A 99 -0.46 -26.71 7.08
CA VAL A 99 0.32 -26.07 6.04
C VAL A 99 1.26 -25.04 6.70
N PRO A 100 2.60 -25.17 6.56
CA PRO A 100 3.56 -24.41 7.40
C PRO A 100 3.38 -22.89 7.36
N TRP A 101 2.99 -22.33 6.21
CA TRP A 101 2.79 -20.90 6.05
C TRP A 101 1.45 -20.40 6.61
N VAL A 102 0.41 -21.25 6.63
CA VAL A 102 -0.84 -20.97 7.35
C VAL A 102 -0.59 -20.92 8.86
N VAL A 103 0.18 -21.88 9.39
CA VAL A 103 0.60 -21.88 10.80
C VAL A 103 1.46 -20.66 11.12
N ALA A 104 2.42 -20.32 10.27
CA ALA A 104 3.28 -19.15 10.48
C ALA A 104 2.50 -17.84 10.49
N LEU A 105 1.50 -17.68 9.60
CA LEU A 105 0.63 -16.50 9.61
C LEU A 105 -0.27 -16.50 10.86
N TRP A 106 -0.78 -17.65 11.28
CA TRP A 106 -1.56 -17.77 12.51
C TRP A 106 -0.75 -17.33 13.74
N ASP A 107 0.45 -17.89 13.93
CA ASP A 107 1.36 -17.54 15.02
C ASP A 107 1.74 -16.04 15.00
N PHE A 108 1.87 -15.47 13.80
CA PHE A 108 2.12 -14.04 13.64
C PHE A 108 0.96 -13.19 14.18
N LEU A 109 -0.28 -13.56 13.87
CA LEU A 109 -1.48 -12.85 14.30
C LEU A 109 -1.70 -12.99 15.81
N GLU A 110 -1.57 -14.20 16.37
CA GLU A 110 -1.69 -14.43 17.82
C GLU A 110 -0.66 -13.63 18.61
N ARG A 111 0.57 -13.50 18.08
CA ARG A 111 1.61 -12.69 18.71
C ARG A 111 1.26 -11.19 18.71
N ILE A 112 0.59 -10.68 17.68
CA ILE A 112 0.19 -9.27 17.61
C ILE A 112 -1.02 -9.02 18.51
N GLU A 113 -2.01 -9.92 18.50
CA GLU A 113 -3.19 -9.85 19.37
C GLU A 113 -2.82 -9.96 20.85
N GLY A 114 -1.82 -10.79 21.16
CA GLY A 114 -1.28 -10.99 22.51
C GLY A 114 -0.08 -10.12 22.87
N ALA A 115 0.33 -9.19 22.00
CA ALA A 115 1.42 -8.28 22.32
C ALA A 115 1.01 -7.43 23.54
N ASP A 116 1.80 -7.52 24.60
CA ASP A 116 1.71 -6.59 25.72
C ASP A 116 1.78 -5.18 25.13
N PRO A 117 0.81 -4.27 25.38
CA PRO A 117 0.86 -2.90 24.85
C PRO A 117 2.14 -2.15 25.25
N ASP A 118 2.87 -2.64 26.27
CA ASP A 118 4.17 -2.12 26.71
C ASP A 118 5.38 -2.76 26.00
N LEU A 119 5.20 -3.86 25.25
CA LEU A 119 6.21 -4.34 24.31
C LEU A 119 6.20 -3.36 23.15
N ILE A 120 7.15 -2.42 23.17
CA ILE A 120 7.49 -1.54 22.06
C ILE A 120 7.38 -2.37 20.79
N GLU A 121 6.34 -2.11 19.99
CA GLU A 121 6.20 -2.70 18.67
C GLU A 121 7.57 -2.55 18.02
N THR A 122 8.23 -3.68 17.76
CA THR A 122 9.50 -3.66 17.04
C THR A 122 9.23 -2.84 15.79
N GLU A 123 9.88 -1.67 15.68
CA GLU A 123 9.60 -0.63 14.69
C GLU A 123 9.07 -1.29 13.42
N HIS A 124 7.82 -1.00 13.06
CA HIS A 124 7.23 -1.54 11.85
C HIS A 124 8.05 -1.00 10.66
N VAL A 125 9.11 -1.73 10.29
CA VAL A 125 9.94 -1.38 9.16
C VAL A 125 9.13 -1.71 7.94
N GLU A 126 8.59 -0.67 7.33
CA GLU A 126 7.90 -0.79 6.06
C GLU A 126 8.84 -1.47 5.05
N PRO A 127 8.39 -2.53 4.35
CA PRO A 127 9.21 -3.20 3.35
C PRO A 127 9.72 -2.22 2.30
N ALA A 128 10.85 -2.57 1.67
CA ALA A 128 11.32 -1.85 0.49
C ALA A 128 10.21 -1.83 -0.58
N PRO A 129 10.04 -0.72 -1.32
CA PRO A 129 8.90 -0.60 -2.23
C PRO A 129 8.99 -1.64 -3.36
N MET A 130 7.89 -2.33 -3.60
CA MET A 130 7.75 -3.39 -4.59
C MET A 130 6.40 -3.29 -5.27
N VAL A 131 6.33 -3.58 -6.57
CA VAL A 131 5.08 -3.65 -7.31
C VAL A 131 4.88 -5.04 -7.88
N PHE A 132 3.63 -5.51 -7.89
CA PHE A 132 3.26 -6.66 -8.69
C PHE A 132 2.81 -6.17 -10.06
N ALA A 133 3.58 -6.53 -11.08
CA ALA A 133 3.35 -6.11 -12.45
C ALA A 133 2.88 -7.29 -13.30
N GLN A 134 1.95 -7.05 -14.22
CA GLN A 134 1.42 -8.04 -15.15
C GLN A 134 1.43 -7.50 -16.58
N ALA A 135 1.65 -8.37 -17.56
CA ALA A 135 1.42 -8.01 -18.95
C ALA A 135 -0.07 -7.80 -19.21
N ASP A 136 -0.42 -6.69 -19.84
CA ASP A 136 -1.80 -6.34 -20.19
C ASP A 136 -2.02 -6.53 -21.68
N ASP A 137 -2.98 -7.36 -22.05
CA ASP A 137 -3.36 -7.57 -23.43
C ASP A 137 -4.56 -6.67 -23.75
N PRO A 138 -4.50 -5.81 -24.79
CA PRO A 138 -5.60 -4.88 -25.07
C PRO A 138 -6.94 -5.55 -25.36
N ASP A 139 -6.95 -6.82 -25.81
CA ASP A 139 -8.18 -7.55 -26.14
C ASP A 139 -8.72 -8.37 -24.95
N ILE A 140 -7.88 -8.68 -23.97
CA ILE A 140 -8.19 -9.65 -22.88
C ILE A 140 -8.10 -9.01 -21.49
N GLY A 141 -7.33 -7.94 -21.35
CA GLY A 141 -6.95 -7.34 -20.07
C GLY A 141 -5.69 -7.96 -19.47
N PRO A 142 -5.48 -7.78 -18.15
CA PRO A 142 -4.30 -8.26 -17.45
C PRO A 142 -4.20 -9.77 -17.56
N ARG A 143 -3.10 -10.26 -18.15
CA ARG A 143 -2.89 -11.70 -18.30
C ARG A 143 -2.47 -12.31 -16.97
N PRO A 144 -2.92 -13.54 -16.66
CA PRO A 144 -2.29 -14.33 -15.60
C PRO A 144 -0.82 -14.53 -16.00
N GLY A 145 0.12 -14.21 -15.11
CA GLY A 145 1.50 -13.99 -15.55
C GLY A 145 2.12 -12.70 -15.02
N GLY A 146 2.24 -12.53 -13.71
CA GLY A 146 2.88 -11.35 -13.10
C GLY A 146 4.11 -11.65 -12.27
N ALA A 147 4.88 -10.62 -11.96
CA ALA A 147 6.03 -10.74 -11.07
C ALA A 147 6.05 -9.59 -10.07
N TRP A 148 6.52 -9.90 -8.87
CA TRP A 148 6.92 -8.89 -7.91
C TRP A 148 8.25 -8.30 -8.37
N LEU A 149 8.24 -7.01 -8.67
CA LEU A 149 9.40 -6.26 -9.11
C LEU A 149 9.89 -5.37 -7.98
N HIS A 150 11.18 -5.48 -7.71
CA HIS A 150 11.88 -4.63 -6.76
C HIS A 150 12.06 -3.24 -7.36
N THR A 151 11.67 -2.20 -6.64
CA THR A 151 11.78 -0.82 -7.13
C THR A 151 12.96 -0.05 -6.51
N ASP A 152 13.74 -0.71 -5.66
CA ASP A 152 15.01 -0.21 -5.11
C ASP A 152 16.19 -0.35 -6.10
N VAL A 153 15.93 -0.80 -7.32
CA VAL A 153 16.89 -0.90 -8.42
C VAL A 153 16.91 0.36 -9.29
N PRO A 154 17.99 0.61 -10.05
CA PRO A 154 18.02 1.71 -11.03
C PRO A 154 16.89 1.62 -12.06
N ALA A 155 16.45 2.79 -12.54
CA ALA A 155 15.38 2.93 -13.54
C ALA A 155 15.52 2.04 -14.79
N ALA A 156 16.75 1.84 -15.25
CA ALA A 156 17.04 1.00 -16.42
C ALA A 156 16.82 -0.49 -16.13
N GLU A 157 17.15 -0.93 -14.92
CA GLU A 157 17.00 -2.32 -14.48
C GLU A 157 15.54 -2.67 -14.24
N LEU A 158 14.74 -1.78 -13.61
CA LEU A 158 13.29 -2.02 -13.47
C LEU A 158 12.61 -2.08 -14.85
N ARG A 159 13.02 -1.23 -15.79
CA ARG A 159 12.51 -1.28 -17.16
C ARG A 159 12.86 -2.62 -17.83
N GLU A 160 14.09 -3.10 -17.67
CA GLU A 160 14.52 -4.41 -18.19
C GLU A 160 13.68 -5.55 -17.58
N GLN A 161 13.41 -5.53 -16.27
CA GLN A 161 12.53 -6.51 -15.61
C GLN A 161 11.10 -6.49 -16.20
N MET A 162 10.54 -5.30 -16.43
CA MET A 162 9.22 -5.15 -17.05
C MET A 162 9.20 -5.61 -18.52
N GLU A 163 10.24 -5.32 -19.30
CA GLU A 163 10.39 -5.78 -20.69
C GLU A 163 10.57 -7.30 -20.77
N GLN A 164 11.29 -7.89 -19.82
CA GLN A 164 11.41 -9.34 -19.69
C GLN A 164 10.04 -9.97 -19.42
N LEU A 165 9.25 -9.38 -18.50
CA LEU A 165 7.90 -9.84 -18.19
C LEU A 165 6.98 -9.82 -19.42
N LEU A 166 7.02 -8.74 -20.22
CA LEU A 166 6.33 -8.65 -21.50
C LEU A 166 6.76 -9.78 -22.44
N THR A 167 8.06 -9.99 -22.59
CA THR A 167 8.61 -11.02 -23.50
C THR A 167 8.17 -12.42 -23.11
N GLU A 168 8.11 -12.72 -21.82
CA GLU A 168 7.77 -14.05 -21.29
C GLU A 168 6.27 -14.35 -21.36
N HIS A 169 5.42 -13.37 -21.02
CA HIS A 169 3.97 -13.61 -20.83
C HIS A 169 3.08 -13.08 -21.96
N ALA A 170 3.56 -12.09 -22.72
CA ALA A 170 2.80 -11.45 -23.78
C ALA A 170 3.72 -10.78 -24.83
N PRO A 171 4.42 -11.56 -25.69
CA PRO A 171 5.40 -11.01 -26.64
C PRO A 171 4.79 -10.08 -27.71
N TYR A 172 3.46 -9.95 -27.73
CA TYR A 172 2.71 -9.04 -28.62
C TYR A 172 2.12 -7.83 -27.89
N SER A 173 2.26 -7.75 -26.56
CA SER A 173 1.87 -6.60 -25.77
C SER A 173 3.07 -5.69 -25.53
N ASP A 174 2.81 -4.38 -25.52
CA ASP A 174 3.73 -3.33 -25.10
C ASP A 174 3.32 -2.70 -23.77
N ARG A 175 2.31 -3.26 -23.08
CA ARG A 175 1.70 -2.68 -21.90
C ARG A 175 1.84 -3.59 -20.68
N ILE A 176 2.33 -2.98 -19.60
CA ILE A 176 2.35 -3.54 -18.25
C ILE A 176 1.29 -2.81 -17.44
N VAL A 177 0.63 -3.53 -16.54
CA VAL A 177 -0.21 -2.94 -15.49
C VAL A 177 0.33 -3.30 -14.13
N VAL A 178 0.19 -2.39 -13.17
CA VAL A 178 0.49 -2.64 -11.77
C VAL A 178 -0.79 -3.04 -11.06
N THR A 179 -0.86 -4.25 -10.50
CA THR A 179 -2.07 -4.74 -9.86
C THR A 179 -1.96 -4.85 -8.34
N ALA A 180 -0.75 -4.73 -7.80
CA ALA A 180 -0.54 -4.55 -6.37
C ALA A 180 0.76 -3.77 -6.10
N SER A 181 0.84 -3.14 -4.94
CA SER A 181 2.04 -2.46 -4.46
C SER A 181 2.22 -2.70 -2.96
N VAL A 182 3.48 -2.69 -2.51
CA VAL A 182 3.88 -2.86 -1.11
C VAL A 182 5.03 -1.91 -0.83
N GLY A 183 5.11 -1.32 0.37
CA GLY A 183 6.22 -0.45 0.76
C GLY A 183 6.14 0.98 0.21
N PHE A 184 4.95 1.44 -0.18
CA PHE A 184 4.71 2.78 -0.72
C PHE A 184 3.99 3.71 0.27
N HIS A 185 4.03 3.42 1.58
CA HIS A 185 3.38 4.19 2.65
C HIS A 185 1.90 4.47 2.34
N GLY A 186 1.20 3.43 1.88
CA GLY A 186 -0.22 3.48 1.52
C GLY A 186 -0.55 4.29 0.25
N ILE A 187 0.41 4.61 -0.62
CA ILE A 187 0.06 5.11 -1.96
C ILE A 187 -0.48 3.96 -2.80
N ASP A 188 -1.68 4.16 -3.34
CA ASP A 188 -2.22 3.34 -4.42
C ASP A 188 -1.53 3.74 -5.72
N ILE A 189 -0.73 2.83 -6.28
CA ILE A 189 -0.09 3.03 -7.57
C ILE A 189 -1.15 2.78 -8.65
N PRO A 190 -1.42 3.74 -9.55
CA PRO A 190 -2.41 3.55 -10.62
C PRO A 190 -2.11 2.31 -11.45
N GLU A 191 -3.16 1.58 -11.85
CA GLU A 191 -3.00 0.35 -12.63
C GLU A 191 -2.28 0.59 -13.97
N ASP A 192 -2.48 1.76 -14.56
CA ASP A 192 -1.87 2.21 -15.81
C ASP A 192 -0.56 2.99 -15.62
N ALA A 193 0.00 3.01 -14.41
CA ALA A 193 1.27 3.67 -14.12
C ALA A 193 2.38 3.12 -15.01
N SER A 194 3.08 4.03 -15.71
CA SER A 194 4.22 3.64 -16.52
C SER A 194 5.40 3.19 -15.65
N ALA A 195 6.37 2.49 -16.23
CA ALA A 195 7.63 2.19 -15.55
C ALA A 195 8.28 3.45 -14.94
N ALA A 196 8.23 4.57 -15.68
CA ALA A 196 8.79 5.84 -15.22
C ALA A 196 8.03 6.41 -14.00
N ASP A 197 6.72 6.23 -13.94
CA ASP A 197 5.88 6.64 -12.81
C ASP A 197 6.20 5.80 -11.57
N VAL A 198 6.24 4.47 -11.70
CA VAL A 198 6.62 3.55 -10.62
C VAL A 198 8.00 3.89 -10.06
N ILE A 199 8.98 4.13 -10.93
CA ILE A 199 10.34 4.54 -10.54
C ILE A 199 10.31 5.88 -9.80
N THR A 200 9.48 6.82 -10.26
CA THR A 200 9.38 8.14 -9.63
C THR A 200 8.77 8.02 -8.24
N TYR A 201 7.73 7.21 -8.06
CA TYR A 201 7.18 6.89 -6.74
C TYR A 201 8.25 6.25 -5.84
N ALA A 202 8.92 5.20 -6.32
CA ALA A 202 9.92 4.47 -5.56
C ALA A 202 11.11 5.34 -5.14
N ASP A 203 11.63 6.19 -6.03
CA ASP A 203 12.73 7.12 -5.72
C ASP A 203 12.30 8.19 -4.73
N GLY A 204 11.05 8.67 -4.83
CA GLY A 204 10.45 9.57 -3.85
C GLY A 204 10.38 8.95 -2.45
N ILE A 205 9.79 7.76 -2.36
CA ILE A 205 9.66 7.00 -1.10
C ILE A 205 11.03 6.68 -0.51
N ARG A 206 11.99 6.23 -1.31
CA ARG A 206 13.33 5.92 -0.81
C ARG A 206 14.06 7.14 -0.22
N ARG A 207 13.85 8.33 -0.79
CA ARG A 207 14.56 9.55 -0.36
C ARG A 207 13.88 10.28 0.79
N TYR A 208 12.55 10.27 0.81
CA TYR A 208 11.76 11.12 1.70
C TYR A 208 10.73 10.33 2.52
N GLY A 209 10.63 9.02 2.30
CA GLY A 209 9.72 8.12 2.98
C GLY A 209 8.27 8.55 2.85
N GLU A 210 7.58 8.44 3.96
CA GLU A 210 6.20 8.82 4.13
C GLU A 210 5.87 10.26 3.69
N ALA A 211 6.75 11.24 3.92
CA ALA A 211 6.49 12.63 3.54
C ALA A 211 6.20 12.76 2.04
N TYR A 212 6.90 11.98 1.22
CA TYR A 212 6.63 11.90 -0.21
C TYR A 212 5.29 11.24 -0.49
N ALA A 213 4.98 10.17 0.22
CA ALA A 213 3.76 9.41 0.02
C ALA A 213 2.51 10.24 0.21
N VAL A 214 2.43 10.95 1.33
CA VAL A 214 1.30 11.80 1.69
C VAL A 214 1.14 12.95 0.69
N PHE A 215 2.26 13.54 0.23
CA PHE A 215 2.24 14.59 -0.78
C PHE A 215 1.80 14.09 -2.16
N ALA A 216 2.31 12.94 -2.61
CA ALA A 216 1.95 12.37 -3.91
C ALA A 216 0.47 11.95 -3.95
N ARG A 217 -0.08 11.46 -2.83
CA ARG A 217 -1.52 11.18 -2.68
C ARG A 217 -2.36 12.45 -2.82
N LEU A 218 -1.95 13.55 -2.19
CA LEU A 218 -2.62 14.84 -2.31
C LEU A 218 -2.63 15.36 -3.75
N VAL A 219 -1.50 15.22 -4.45
CA VAL A 219 -1.33 15.74 -5.81
C VAL A 219 -1.97 14.82 -6.87
N GLY A 220 -2.13 13.53 -6.56
CA GLY A 220 -2.79 12.53 -7.41
C GLY A 220 -1.91 11.99 -8.55
N TYR A 221 -0.61 12.27 -8.55
CA TYR A 221 0.35 11.76 -9.54
C TYR A 221 1.79 11.76 -8.98
N PRO A 222 2.73 10.98 -9.53
CA PRO A 222 4.10 10.94 -9.03
C PRO A 222 4.80 12.29 -9.28
N VAL A 223 5.40 12.84 -8.24
CA VAL A 223 6.16 14.09 -8.33
C VAL A 223 7.64 13.77 -8.35
N GLY A 224 8.39 14.30 -9.33
CA GLY A 224 9.84 14.09 -9.36
C GLY A 224 10.53 14.57 -8.07
N PRO A 225 11.57 13.88 -7.56
CA PRO A 225 12.25 14.23 -6.31
C PRO A 225 12.71 15.70 -6.22
N ALA A 226 13.18 16.27 -7.33
CA ALA A 226 13.59 17.68 -7.36
C ALA A 226 12.40 18.65 -7.21
N ALA A 227 11.24 18.31 -7.79
CA ALA A 227 10.04 19.12 -7.65
C ALA A 227 9.41 18.98 -6.25
N PHE A 228 9.53 17.79 -5.65
CA PHE A 228 9.17 17.54 -4.26
C PHE A 228 10.07 18.33 -3.31
N SER A 229 11.40 18.28 -3.48
CA SER A 229 12.36 18.95 -2.59
C SER A 229 12.26 20.48 -2.58
N LEU A 230 11.73 21.08 -3.65
CA LEU A 230 11.44 22.51 -3.67
C LEU A 230 10.26 22.90 -2.78
N ARG A 231 9.40 21.94 -2.44
CA ARG A 231 8.19 22.15 -1.65
C ARG A 231 8.33 21.63 -0.24
N TYR A 232 8.98 20.49 -0.05
CA TYR A 232 9.16 19.88 1.25
C TYR A 232 10.14 20.68 2.11
N GLU A 233 9.69 21.08 3.29
CA GLU A 233 10.51 21.81 4.26
C GLU A 233 11.07 20.84 5.31
N ASN A 234 10.19 20.16 6.05
CA ASN A 234 10.60 19.25 7.13
C ASN A 234 9.46 18.32 7.60
N THR A 235 9.81 17.35 8.45
CA THR A 235 8.89 16.50 9.21
C THR A 235 9.09 16.73 10.70
N TYR A 236 7.99 16.83 11.44
CA TYR A 236 7.97 16.99 12.89
C TYR A 236 7.20 15.85 13.53
N ASP A 237 7.50 15.53 14.79
CA ASP A 237 6.81 14.43 15.47
C ASP A 237 5.40 14.83 15.91
N THR A 238 5.16 16.14 16.07
CA THR A 238 3.82 16.69 16.32
C THR A 238 3.65 18.08 15.69
N ILE A 239 2.40 18.51 15.51
CA ILE A 239 2.08 19.89 15.11
C ILE A 239 2.66 20.92 16.09
N THR A 240 2.68 20.61 17.39
CA THR A 240 3.21 21.52 18.43
C THR A 240 4.68 21.84 18.21
N GLU A 241 5.49 20.86 17.82
CA GLU A 241 6.90 21.07 17.49
C GLU A 241 7.08 21.96 16.27
N PHE A 242 6.31 21.71 15.21
CA PHE A 242 6.30 22.57 14.03
C PHE A 242 5.97 24.02 14.40
N MET A 243 4.92 24.23 15.19
CA MET A 243 4.53 25.56 15.62
C MET A 243 5.60 26.24 16.49
N ALA A 244 6.31 25.49 17.34
CA ALA A 244 7.40 26.01 18.15
C ALA A 244 8.59 26.48 17.30
N ASP A 245 8.92 25.74 16.24
CA ASP A 245 10.02 26.05 15.32
C ASP A 245 9.71 27.28 14.42
N HIS A 246 8.45 27.44 14.03
CA HIS A 246 8.02 28.49 13.10
C HIS A 246 7.52 29.77 13.76
N THR A 247 7.64 29.86 15.09
CA THR A 247 7.17 31.02 15.83
C THR A 247 8.20 31.46 16.85
N GLU A 248 8.96 32.50 16.49
CA GLU A 248 9.64 33.34 17.48
C GLU A 248 8.58 34.01 18.36
N GLY A 249 8.10 33.30 19.39
CA GLY A 249 7.12 33.82 20.32
C GLY A 249 5.96 32.89 20.69
N LEU A 250 5.76 31.72 20.06
CA LEU A 250 4.70 30.80 20.53
C LEU A 250 5.00 30.31 21.93
N THR A 251 6.25 29.95 22.21
CA THR A 251 6.68 29.59 23.56
C THR A 251 6.39 30.72 24.55
N ALA A 252 6.71 31.97 24.19
CA ALA A 252 6.44 33.14 25.03
C ALA A 252 4.93 33.44 25.18
N ALA A 253 4.13 33.24 24.13
CA ALA A 253 2.69 33.45 24.11
C ALA A 253 1.97 32.37 24.93
N VAL A 254 2.38 31.11 24.81
CA VAL A 254 1.87 29.98 25.60
C VAL A 254 2.27 30.12 27.06
N GLU A 255 3.51 30.54 27.36
CA GLU A 255 3.94 30.87 28.73
C GLU A 255 3.16 32.05 29.33
N ALA A 256 2.82 33.07 28.52
CA ALA A 256 2.00 34.19 28.94
C ALA A 256 0.53 33.76 29.17
N ALA A 257 -0.03 32.93 28.29
CA ALA A 257 -1.38 32.40 28.38
C ALA A 257 -1.54 31.40 29.52
N GLY A 258 -0.49 30.65 29.88
CA GLY A 258 -0.46 29.77 31.06
C GLY A 258 -0.61 30.52 32.39
N LYS A 259 -0.50 31.86 32.41
CA LYS A 259 -0.85 32.71 33.57
C LYS A 259 -2.34 33.08 33.61
N VAL A 260 -3.11 32.73 32.58
CA VAL A 260 -4.55 32.97 32.41
C VAL A 260 -5.27 31.60 32.31
N ALA A 261 -6.60 31.58 32.45
CA ALA A 261 -7.40 30.35 32.44
C ALA A 261 -7.13 29.44 31.22
N THR A 262 -7.16 28.12 31.41
CA THR A 262 -6.84 27.07 30.42
C THR A 262 -7.47 27.29 29.05
N GLN A 263 -8.72 27.74 29.00
CA GLN A 263 -9.44 28.00 27.75
C GLN A 263 -8.75 29.04 26.86
N ALA A 264 -8.24 30.15 27.43
CA ALA A 264 -7.58 31.19 26.65
C ALA A 264 -6.25 30.70 26.02
N ARG A 265 -5.62 29.69 26.62
CA ARG A 265 -4.42 29.05 26.09
C ARG A 265 -4.75 28.14 24.91
N GLU A 266 -5.84 27.38 25.00
CA GLU A 266 -6.31 26.51 23.90
C GLU A 266 -6.69 27.37 22.68
N ASP A 267 -7.52 28.39 22.86
CA ASP A 267 -7.94 29.29 21.78
C ASP A 267 -6.74 29.96 21.06
N THR A 268 -5.69 30.33 21.81
CA THR A 268 -4.47 30.95 21.24
C THR A 268 -3.66 29.95 20.40
N VAL A 269 -3.61 28.68 20.80
CA VAL A 269 -2.91 27.64 20.05
C VAL A 269 -3.66 27.32 18.76
N ASP A 270 -4.99 27.19 18.84
CA ASP A 270 -5.84 26.88 17.69
C ASP A 270 -5.78 28.00 16.62
N GLU A 271 -5.91 29.27 17.01
CA GLU A 271 -5.79 30.41 16.09
C GLU A 271 -4.43 30.45 15.38
N HIS A 272 -3.38 30.04 16.09
CA HIS A 272 -2.02 30.05 15.59
C HIS A 272 -1.74 28.87 14.66
N GLU A 273 -2.22 27.68 14.99
CA GLU A 273 -2.22 26.52 14.11
C GLU A 273 -2.96 26.85 12.81
N GLU A 274 -4.16 27.43 12.89
CA GLU A 274 -4.92 27.84 11.71
C GLU A 274 -4.12 28.80 10.82
N ARG A 275 -3.42 29.78 11.41
CA ARG A 275 -2.59 30.71 10.64
C ARG A 275 -1.47 29.98 9.92
N LEU A 276 -0.75 29.09 10.61
CA LEU A 276 0.33 28.32 9.99
C LEU A 276 -0.20 27.41 8.89
N ARG A 277 -1.34 26.75 9.07
CA ARG A 277 -1.99 25.94 8.02
C ARG A 277 -2.48 26.75 6.81
N ARG A 278 -2.64 28.07 6.93
CA ARG A 278 -2.91 28.96 5.77
C ARG A 278 -1.64 29.30 4.99
N GLU A 279 -0.52 29.45 5.68
CA GLU A 279 0.78 29.79 5.08
C GLU A 279 1.51 28.57 4.51
N TRP A 280 1.35 27.43 5.17
CA TRP A 280 2.00 26.16 4.88
C TRP A 280 0.97 25.10 4.53
N LEU A 281 1.40 24.12 3.74
CA LEU A 281 0.65 22.89 3.58
C LEU A 281 1.18 21.93 4.64
N VAL A 282 0.34 21.60 5.62
CA VAL A 282 0.68 20.68 6.71
C VAL A 282 -0.18 19.43 6.52
N LEU A 283 0.48 18.30 6.28
CA LEU A 283 -0.16 17.02 6.06
C LEU A 283 0.16 16.09 7.23
N ASP A 284 -0.87 15.42 7.75
CA ASP A 284 -0.71 14.47 8.84
C ASP A 284 -0.12 13.16 8.29
N GLY A 285 0.86 12.61 9.03
CA GLY A 285 1.47 11.32 8.79
C GLY A 285 1.06 10.29 9.86
N HIS A 286 1.65 9.10 9.76
CA HIS A 286 1.54 8.00 10.67
C HIS A 286 2.13 8.38 12.03
N GLN A 287 1.57 7.79 13.08
CA GLN A 287 2.01 7.99 14.46
C GLN A 287 1.96 9.46 14.94
N GLY A 288 1.11 10.29 14.31
CA GLY A 288 0.90 11.69 14.71
C GLY A 288 1.96 12.68 14.20
N ARG A 289 2.90 12.22 13.36
CA ARG A 289 3.88 13.08 12.70
C ARG A 289 3.18 14.05 11.75
N VAL A 290 3.83 15.17 11.46
CA VAL A 290 3.33 16.14 10.48
C VAL A 290 4.43 16.46 9.46
N HIS A 291 4.05 16.47 8.18
CA HIS A 291 4.90 16.80 7.06
C HIS A 291 4.55 18.19 6.53
N VAL A 292 5.54 19.06 6.44
CA VAL A 292 5.34 20.48 6.15
C VAL A 292 5.90 20.82 4.77
N PHE A 293 5.09 21.52 3.97
CA PHE A 293 5.41 21.94 2.62
C PHE A 293 5.10 23.42 2.40
N THR A 294 5.92 24.10 1.60
CA THR A 294 5.67 25.48 1.20
C THR A 294 4.56 25.59 0.16
N ARG A 295 3.62 26.52 0.39
CA ARG A 295 2.55 26.86 -0.57
C ARG A 295 3.02 27.80 -1.70
N LYS A 296 4.24 28.34 -1.62
CA LYS A 296 4.74 29.41 -2.51
C LYS A 296 4.79 29.04 -3.99
N PHE A 297 4.78 27.75 -4.32
CA PHE A 297 4.90 27.28 -5.70
C PHE A 297 3.57 27.00 -6.41
N GLY A 298 2.44 27.34 -5.77
CA GLY A 298 1.11 26.93 -6.22
C GLY A 298 0.93 25.42 -6.05
N LEU A 299 -0.18 25.00 -5.46
CA LEU A 299 -0.66 23.66 -5.74
C LEU A 299 -1.15 23.66 -7.20
N PRO A 300 -1.02 22.54 -7.94
CA PRO A 300 -1.77 22.43 -9.19
C PRO A 300 -3.24 22.76 -8.89
N GLU A 301 -3.82 23.73 -9.61
CA GLU A 301 -5.13 24.34 -9.34
C GLU A 301 -6.32 23.35 -9.49
N ARG A 302 -6.37 22.34 -8.62
CA ARG A 302 -7.57 21.53 -8.38
C ARG A 302 -8.03 21.78 -6.95
N GLU A 303 -8.69 22.92 -6.76
CA GLU A 303 -9.37 23.27 -5.51
C GLU A 303 -10.74 22.58 -5.35
N ASP A 304 -11.27 21.91 -6.38
CA ASP A 304 -12.64 21.38 -6.37
C ASP A 304 -12.80 19.95 -5.79
N ASP A 305 -11.71 19.26 -5.41
CA ASP A 305 -11.74 17.84 -4.98
C ASP A 305 -11.07 17.56 -3.61
N LEU A 306 -10.89 18.56 -2.74
CA LEU A 306 -10.42 18.41 -1.34
C LEU A 306 -11.51 18.83 -0.34
#